data_AF-A0A3S1FUQ3-F1
#
_entry.id   AF-A0A3S1FUQ3-F1
#
_cell.length_a   1.000
_cell.length_b   1.000
_cell.length_c   1.000
_cell.angle_alpha   90.00
_cell.angle_beta   90.00
_cell.angle_gamma   90.00
#
_symmetry.space_group_name_H-M   'P 1'
#
loop_
_entity.id
_entity.type
_entity.pdbx_description
1 polymer ?
#
loop_
_entity_poly.entity_id
_entity_poly.type
_entity_poly.pdbx_seq_one_letter_code
_entity_poly.pdbx_strand_id
1 'polypeptide(L)'
;MDPISKFLVSYKIPIGAWGKAFFTFLTDNFNTVLRAFSNGLNFLLDGMVDGLLLLPPVLLIALIALLAYVLQRSKGLALAVFIGLLFILNQNLWKQTVETLVLVVAAAAASMAIGVPLGIWA
;
A
#
# COMPACT_ATOMS: atom_id res chain seq x y z
N MET A 1 -38.15 5.98 22.95
CA MET A 1 -37.30 7.03 22.34
C MET A 1 -37.57 8.30 23.10
N ASP A 2 -36.64 8.66 23.97
CA ASP A 2 -36.85 9.70 24.97
C ASP A 2 -37.01 11.08 24.29
N PRO A 3 -37.77 12.01 24.89
CA PRO A 3 -38.02 13.35 24.31
C PRO A 3 -36.73 14.10 23.96
N ILE A 4 -35.68 13.85 24.75
CA ILE A 4 -34.34 14.44 24.62
C ILE A 4 -33.63 13.91 23.36
N SER A 5 -33.79 12.63 23.01
CA SER A 5 -33.18 12.02 21.82
C SER A 5 -33.73 12.63 20.52
N LYS A 6 -35.04 12.92 20.48
CA LYS A 6 -35.69 13.57 19.31
C LYS A 6 -35.21 15.01 19.10
N PHE A 7 -34.94 15.74 20.18
CA PHE A 7 -34.44 17.12 20.10
C PHE A 7 -33.00 17.18 19.55
N LEU A 8 -32.13 16.26 19.98
CA LEU A 8 -30.74 16.17 19.47
C LEU A 8 -30.65 15.72 18.01
N VAL A 9 -31.57 14.88 17.55
CA VAL A 9 -31.62 14.45 16.13
C VAL A 9 -32.20 15.55 15.23
N SER A 10 -33.06 16.43 15.76
CA SER A 10 -33.66 17.56 15.05
C SER A 10 -32.63 18.63 14.65
N TYR A 11 -31.67 18.95 15.54
CA TYR A 11 -30.54 19.86 15.26
C TYR A 11 -29.28 19.07 14.89
N LYS A 12 -29.34 18.33 13.78
CA LYS A 12 -28.19 17.59 13.27
C LYS A 12 -27.19 18.56 12.65
N ILE A 13 -25.99 18.69 13.24
CA ILE A 13 -24.91 19.46 12.62
C ILE A 13 -24.62 18.83 11.24
N PRO A 14 -24.78 19.58 10.13
CA PRO A 14 -24.71 19.01 8.79
C PRO A 14 -23.26 18.83 8.31
N ILE A 15 -22.43 18.16 9.12
CA ILE A 15 -21.03 17.84 8.81
C ILE A 15 -20.93 17.11 7.46
N GLY A 16 -21.91 16.26 7.12
CA GLY A 16 -21.95 15.59 5.82
C GLY A 16 -22.13 16.56 4.64
N ALA A 17 -22.96 17.60 4.77
CA ALA A 17 -23.15 18.58 3.71
C ALA A 17 -21.93 19.50 3.57
N TRP A 18 -21.34 19.90 4.69
CA TRP A 18 -20.12 20.72 4.72
C TRP A 18 -18.92 19.95 4.15
N GLY A 19 -18.75 18.69 4.55
CA GLY A 19 -17.75 17.80 3.98
C GLY A 19 -17.94 17.59 2.48
N LYS A 20 -19.19 17.34 2.04
CA LYS A 20 -19.49 17.23 0.60
C LYS A 20 -19.15 18.51 -0.16
N ALA A 21 -19.52 19.68 0.35
CA ALA A 21 -19.19 20.96 -0.28
C ALA A 21 -17.67 21.18 -0.37
N PHE A 22 -16.93 20.85 0.70
CA PHE A 22 -15.47 20.94 0.72
C PHE A 22 -14.80 19.98 -0.27
N PHE A 23 -15.19 18.70 -0.27
CA PHE A 23 -14.67 17.72 -1.22
C PHE A 23 -15.04 18.05 -2.66
N THR A 24 -16.24 18.60 -2.89
CA THR A 24 -16.65 19.06 -4.23
C THR A 24 -15.80 20.23 -4.67
N PHE A 25 -15.56 21.24 -3.82
CA PHE A 25 -14.64 22.34 -4.12
C PHE A 25 -13.23 21.86 -4.43
N LEU A 26 -12.70 20.94 -3.62
CA LEU A 26 -11.36 20.38 -3.80
C LEU A 26 -11.27 19.57 -5.10
N THR A 27 -12.28 18.77 -5.40
CA THR A 27 -12.33 17.98 -6.64
C THR A 27 -12.52 18.88 -7.84
N ASP A 28 -13.41 19.86 -7.83
CA ASP A 28 -13.67 20.73 -8.99
C ASP A 28 -12.45 21.58 -9.37
N ASN A 29 -11.68 22.06 -8.39
CA ASN A 29 -10.52 22.92 -8.63
C ASN A 29 -9.21 22.12 -8.82
N PHE A 30 -9.03 21.02 -8.09
CA PHE A 30 -7.78 20.25 -8.08
C PHE A 30 -7.92 18.88 -8.76
N ASN A 31 -9.02 18.59 -9.46
CA ASN A 31 -9.26 17.29 -10.13
C ASN A 31 -8.03 16.85 -10.92
N THR A 32 -7.50 17.74 -11.75
CA THR A 32 -6.39 17.45 -12.64
C THR A 32 -5.14 17.08 -11.87
N VAL A 33 -4.82 17.80 -10.78
CA VAL A 33 -3.65 17.52 -9.93
C VAL A 33 -3.83 16.21 -9.17
N LEU A 34 -5.01 15.99 -8.57
CA LEU A 34 -5.32 14.77 -7.82
C LEU A 34 -5.29 13.54 -8.71
N ARG A 35 -5.90 13.62 -9.90
CA ARG A 35 -5.88 12.53 -10.89
C ARG A 35 -4.49 12.30 -11.44
N ALA A 36 -3.70 13.34 -11.71
CA ALA A 36 -2.31 13.18 -12.14
C ALA A 36 -1.47 12.48 -11.06
N PHE A 37 -1.65 12.85 -9.79
CA PHE A 37 -0.98 12.21 -8.67
C PHE A 37 -1.39 10.75 -8.50
N SER A 38 -2.70 10.45 -8.50
CA SER A 38 -3.21 9.07 -8.42
C SER A 38 -2.73 8.22 -9.58
N ASN A 39 -2.76 8.75 -10.81
CA ASN A 39 -2.28 8.03 -11.98
C ASN A 39 -0.77 7.79 -11.92
N GLY A 40 0.01 8.76 -11.45
CA GLY A 40 1.45 8.61 -11.27
C GLY A 40 1.79 7.54 -10.24
N LEU A 41 1.07 7.53 -9.11
CA LEU A 41 1.25 6.51 -8.08
C LEU A 41 0.84 5.12 -8.58
N ASN A 42 -0.31 4.99 -9.23
CA ASN A 42 -0.75 3.72 -9.80
C ASN A 42 0.23 3.23 -10.86
N PHE A 43 0.69 4.11 -11.77
CA PHE A 43 1.69 3.75 -12.77
C PHE A 43 2.99 3.23 -12.16
N LEU A 44 3.47 3.86 -11.08
CA LEU A 44 4.65 3.39 -10.35
C LEU A 44 4.42 2.04 -9.68
N LEU A 45 3.31 1.89 -8.94
CA LEU A 45 3.01 0.67 -8.19
C LEU A 45 2.73 -0.51 -9.12
N ASP A 46 1.83 -0.33 -10.08
CA ASP A 46 1.48 -1.35 -11.07
C ASP A 46 2.71 -1.70 -11.92
N GLY A 47 3.51 -0.70 -12.33
CA GLY A 47 4.76 -0.94 -13.05
C GLY A 47 5.79 -1.75 -12.25
N MET A 48 5.88 -1.54 -10.94
CA MET A 48 6.74 -2.35 -10.06
C MET A 48 6.21 -3.78 -9.91
N VAL A 49 4.90 -3.95 -9.75
CA VAL A 49 4.24 -5.26 -9.66
C VAL A 49 4.45 -6.03 -10.96
N ASP A 50 4.10 -5.44 -12.09
CA ASP A 50 4.22 -6.06 -13.41
C ASP A 50 5.68 -6.36 -13.74
N GLY A 51 6.61 -5.48 -13.37
CA GLY A 51 8.05 -5.69 -13.51
C GLY A 51 8.55 -6.92 -12.74
N LEU A 52 8.06 -7.14 -11.52
CA LEU A 52 8.37 -8.34 -10.74
C LEU A 52 7.68 -9.60 -11.30
N LEU A 53 6.42 -9.49 -11.75
CA LEU A 53 5.64 -10.60 -12.29
C LEU A 53 6.10 -11.05 -13.68
N LEU A 54 6.83 -10.21 -14.43
CA LEU A 54 7.42 -10.56 -15.71
C LEU A 54 8.48 -11.67 -15.54
N LEU A 55 9.14 -11.71 -14.39
CA LEU A 55 10.09 -12.77 -14.06
C LEU A 55 9.35 -14.07 -13.69
N PRO A 56 9.85 -15.25 -14.11
CA PRO A 56 9.30 -16.53 -13.69
C PRO A 56 9.24 -16.60 -12.15
N PRO A 57 8.09 -16.99 -11.55
CA PRO A 57 7.93 -17.00 -10.09
C PRO A 57 9.04 -17.77 -9.37
N VAL A 58 9.46 -18.91 -9.92
CA VAL A 58 10.53 -19.75 -9.36
C VAL A 58 11.87 -18.99 -9.26
N LEU A 59 12.20 -18.16 -10.27
CA LEU A 59 13.42 -17.37 -10.27
C LEU A 59 13.38 -16.28 -9.20
N LEU A 60 12.23 -15.62 -9.06
CA LEU A 60 12.03 -14.57 -8.07
C LEU A 60 12.10 -15.14 -6.64
N ILE A 61 11.51 -16.31 -6.41
CA ILE A 61 11.62 -17.04 -5.12
C ILE A 61 13.08 -17.37 -4.81
N ALA A 62 13.82 -17.87 -5.80
CA ALA A 62 15.24 -18.19 -5.63
C ALA A 62 16.06 -16.93 -5.30
N LEU A 63 15.79 -15.79 -5.95
CA LEU A 63 16.43 -14.51 -5.66
C LEU A 63 16.12 -14.02 -4.25
N ILE A 64 14.86 -14.07 -3.81
CA ILE A 64 14.49 -13.66 -2.44
C ILE A 64 15.15 -14.56 -1.40
N ALA A 65 15.14 -15.88 -1.62
CA ALA A 65 15.79 -16.83 -0.71
C ALA A 65 17.32 -16.60 -0.64
N LEU A 66 17.95 -16.29 -1.78
CA LEU A 66 19.36 -15.94 -1.84
C LEU A 66 19.64 -14.63 -1.09
N LEU A 67 18.80 -13.61 -1.26
CA LEU A 67 18.90 -12.34 -0.52
C LEU A 67 18.80 -12.56 0.99
N ALA A 68 17.82 -13.36 1.43
CA ALA A 68 17.67 -13.74 2.83
C ALA A 68 18.91 -14.48 3.36
N TYR A 69 19.48 -15.37 2.54
CA TYR A 69 20.71 -16.07 2.89
C TYR A 69 21.91 -15.12 3.02
N VAL A 70 22.08 -14.17 2.11
CA VAL A 70 23.21 -13.22 2.13
C VAL A 70 23.10 -12.28 3.34
N LEU A 71 21.90 -11.79 3.63
CA LEU A 71 21.69 -10.82 4.71
C LEU A 71 21.80 -11.47 6.10
N GLN A 72 21.27 -12.68 6.27
CA GLN A 72 21.21 -13.32 7.58
C GLN A 72 22.28 -14.40 7.80
N ARG A 73 22.99 -14.81 6.74
CA ARG A 73 24.03 -15.88 6.70
C ARG A 73 23.57 -17.25 7.26
N SER A 74 22.28 -17.40 7.54
CA SER A 74 21.68 -18.60 8.12
C SER A 74 21.03 -19.44 7.02
N LYS A 75 21.51 -20.67 6.86
CA LYS A 75 20.98 -21.63 5.88
C LYS A 75 19.54 -22.06 6.21
N GLY A 76 19.20 -22.16 7.50
CA GLY A 76 17.87 -22.61 7.94
C GLY A 76 16.75 -21.62 7.59
N LEU A 77 17.00 -20.32 7.78
CA LEU A 77 16.03 -19.28 7.43
C LEU A 77 15.84 -19.15 5.92
N ALA A 78 16.93 -19.21 5.15
CA ALA A 78 16.84 -19.17 3.69
C ALA A 78 16.02 -20.35 3.13
N LEU A 79 16.21 -21.54 3.67
CA LEU A 79 15.42 -22.73 3.30
C LEU A 79 13.95 -22.57 3.68
N ALA A 80 13.66 -22.05 4.88
CA ALA A 80 12.29 -21.81 5.33
C ALA A 80 11.57 -20.79 4.44
N VAL A 81 12.23 -19.70 4.06
CA VAL A 81 11.70 -18.69 3.13
C VAL A 81 11.43 -19.30 1.76
N PHE A 82 12.38 -20.08 1.21
CA PHE A 82 12.22 -20.74 -0.08
C PHE A 82 10.99 -21.68 -0.09
N ILE A 83 10.86 -22.53 0.93
CA ILE A 83 9.74 -23.47 1.06
C ILE A 83 8.41 -22.71 1.25
N GLY A 84 8.39 -21.67 2.09
CA GLY A 84 7.20 -20.87 2.34
C GLY A 84 6.70 -20.14 1.08
N LEU A 85 7.61 -19.54 0.31
CA LEU A 85 7.25 -18.90 -0.95
C LEU A 85 6.82 -19.91 -2.02
N LEU A 86 7.43 -21.10 -2.06
CA LEU A 86 7.01 -22.18 -2.95
C LEU A 86 5.61 -22.69 -2.57
N PHE A 87 5.29 -22.75 -1.28
CA PHE A 87 3.95 -23.07 -0.80
C PHE A 87 2.92 -22.01 -1.26
N ILE A 88 3.25 -20.72 -1.18
CA ILE A 88 2.38 -19.64 -1.65
C ILE A 88 2.14 -19.74 -3.17
N LEU A 89 3.18 -20.06 -3.93
CA LEU A 89 3.06 -20.31 -5.37
C LEU A 89 2.11 -21.49 -5.65
N ASN A 90 2.22 -22.57 -4.88
CA ASN A 90 1.33 -23.74 -5.00
C ASN A 90 -0.14 -23.42 -4.69
N GLN A 91 -0.41 -22.41 -3.85
CA GLN A 91 -1.78 -21.94 -3.56
C GLN A 91 -2.34 -20.97 -4.62
N ASN A 92 -1.60 -20.68 -5.71
CA ASN A 92 -1.96 -19.68 -6.71
C ASN A 92 -2.18 -18.26 -6.15
N LEU A 93 -1.58 -17.95 -4.99
CA LEU A 93 -1.65 -16.61 -4.34
C LEU A 93 -0.42 -15.75 -4.64
N TRP A 94 0.37 -16.14 -5.64
CA TRP A 94 1.62 -15.49 -5.99
C TRP A 94 1.43 -14.02 -6.35
N LYS A 95 0.45 -13.70 -7.20
CA LYS A 95 0.20 -12.34 -7.67
C LYS A 95 -0.11 -11.39 -6.50
N GLN A 96 -1.04 -11.80 -5.63
CA GLN A 96 -1.45 -11.03 -4.46
C GLN A 96 -0.28 -10.83 -3.48
N THR A 97 0.59 -11.84 -3.35
CA THR A 97 1.79 -11.74 -2.50
C THR A 97 2.79 -10.74 -3.05
N VAL A 98 3.01 -10.70 -4.37
CA VAL A 98 3.88 -9.70 -5.00
C VAL A 98 3.28 -8.29 -4.88
N GLU A 99 1.97 -8.13 -5.13
CA GLU A 99 1.27 -6.85 -4.95
C GLU A 99 1.44 -6.30 -3.54
N THR A 100 1.15 -7.11 -2.52
CA THR A 100 1.32 -6.71 -1.12
C THR A 100 2.77 -6.40 -0.76
N LEU A 101 3.75 -7.18 -1.25
CA LEU A 101 5.17 -6.92 -1.02
C LEU A 101 5.57 -5.56 -1.61
N VAL A 102 5.21 -5.29 -2.86
CA VAL A 102 5.49 -4.01 -3.53
C VAL A 102 4.85 -2.85 -2.78
N LEU A 103 3.57 -2.99 -2.39
CA LEU A 103 2.86 -1.96 -1.64
C LEU A 103 3.51 -1.65 -0.29
N VAL A 104 3.91 -2.67 0.46
CA VAL A 104 4.58 -2.49 1.77
C VAL A 104 5.94 -1.82 1.59
N VAL A 105 6.74 -2.23 0.61
CA VAL A 105 8.05 -1.62 0.34
C VAL A 105 7.89 -0.17 -0.13
N ALA A 106 6.96 0.11 -1.04
CA ALA A 106 6.68 1.46 -1.52
C ALA A 106 6.18 2.38 -0.39
N ALA A 107 5.27 1.89 0.45
CA ALA A 107 4.76 2.63 1.59
C ALA A 107 5.86 2.91 2.63
N ALA A 108 6.69 1.93 2.95
CA ALA A 108 7.81 2.10 3.87
C ALA A 108 8.85 3.09 3.30
N ALA A 109 9.18 2.99 2.02
CA ALA A 109 10.10 3.90 1.35
C ALA A 109 9.58 5.34 1.32
N ALA A 110 8.30 5.54 0.95
CA ALA A 110 7.68 6.86 0.95
C ALA A 110 7.59 7.45 2.36
N SER A 111 7.23 6.62 3.35
CA SER A 111 7.18 7.02 4.77
C SER A 111 8.55 7.43 5.28
N MET A 112 9.62 6.69 4.97
CA MET A 112 10.98 7.09 5.34
C MET A 112 11.44 8.34 4.59
N ALA A 113 11.14 8.45 3.29
CA ALA A 113 11.55 9.58 2.46
C ALA A 113 10.91 10.90 2.89
N ILE A 114 9.69 10.89 3.40
CA ILE A 114 8.98 12.09 3.88
C ILE A 114 9.15 12.27 5.39
N GLY A 115 9.03 11.17 6.14
CA GLY A 115 9.03 11.16 7.60
C GLY A 115 10.39 11.48 8.21
N VAL A 116 11.51 11.01 7.62
CA VAL A 116 12.85 11.31 8.15
C VAL A 116 13.18 12.80 8.00
N PRO A 117 13.01 13.46 6.83
CA PRO A 117 13.26 14.89 6.73
C PRO A 117 12.36 15.74 7.63
N LEU A 118 11.06 15.45 7.67
CA LEU A 118 10.13 16.16 8.56
C LEU A 118 10.49 15.99 10.03
N GLY A 119 10.94 14.80 10.43
CA GLY A 119 11.38 14.53 11.80
C GLY A 119 12.70 15.20 12.18
N ILE A 120 13.58 15.52 11.22
CA ILE A 120 14.81 16.29 11.46
C ILE A 120 14.50 17.80 11.54
N TRP A 121 13.47 18.28 10.83
CA TRP A 121 13.07 19.68 10.82
C TRP A 121 12.23 20.12 12.03
N ALA A 122 11.57 19.18 12.72
CA ALA A 122 10.80 19.42 13.94
C ALA A 122 11.67 19.32 15.20
#